data_AF-A0A8K0BTL9-F1
#
_entry.id   AF-A0A8K0BTL9-F1
#
_cell.length_a   1.000
_cell.length_b   1.000
_cell.length_c   1.000
_cell.angle_alpha   90.00
_cell.angle_beta   90.00
_cell.angle_gamma   90.00
#
_symmetry.space_group_name_H-M   'P 1'
#
loop_
_entity.id
_entity.type
_entity.pdbx_description
1 polymer ?
#
loop_
_entity_poly.entity_id
_entity_poly.type
_entity_poly.pdbx_seq_one_letter_code
_entity_poly.pdbx_strand_id
1 'polypeptide(L)'
;MEIFERRRLRVVLEITSLDICYPEKVAGVLNAMNTLLSNANTPFIFILAVDPSIIIPCLEQTGCMKGLADNGYLYLNRTVTLPFSIPEMGSRSRLRCLE
;
A
#
# COMPACT_ATOMS: atom_id res chain seq x y z
N MET A 1 4.87 -9.77 22.08
CA MET A 1 6.06 -8.97 21.74
C MET A 1 7.20 -9.95 21.53
N GLU A 2 7.65 -10.15 20.30
CA GLU A 2 8.70 -11.12 20.00
C GLU A 2 10.08 -10.51 20.31
N ILE A 3 10.82 -11.17 21.20
CA ILE A 3 12.10 -10.72 21.73
C ILE A 3 13.13 -11.75 21.27
N PHE A 4 13.95 -11.41 20.28
CA PHE A 4 15.14 -12.18 19.92
C PHE A 4 16.35 -11.41 20.44
N GLU A 5 17.20 -12.05 21.26
CA GLU A 5 18.42 -11.45 21.83
C GLU A 5 18.20 -10.09 22.54
N ARG A 6 17.08 -9.88 23.23
CA ARG A 6 16.71 -8.59 23.87
C ARG A 6 16.61 -7.40 22.92
N ARG A 7 16.55 -7.62 21.60
CA ARG A 7 16.37 -6.56 20.60
C ARG A 7 14.93 -6.51 20.11
N ARG A 8 14.42 -5.30 19.90
CA ARG A 8 13.12 -5.07 19.24
C ARG A 8 13.28 -5.31 17.75
N LEU A 9 12.63 -6.34 17.23
CA LEU A 9 12.61 -6.62 15.79
C LEU A 9 11.57 -5.75 15.10
N ARG A 10 11.90 -5.28 13.90
CA ARG A 10 10.97 -4.65 12.96
C ARG A 10 10.98 -5.45 11.68
N VAL A 11 9.79 -5.73 11.14
CA VAL A 11 9.59 -6.47 9.91
C VAL A 11 9.13 -5.47 8.85
N VAL A 12 9.95 -5.29 7.82
CA VAL A 12 9.62 -4.44 6.68
C VAL A 12 9.12 -5.33 5.55
N LEU A 13 7.91 -5.05 5.07
CA LEU A 13 7.28 -5.74 3.95
C LEU A 13 7.04 -4.76 2.82
N GLU A 14 7.55 -5.09 1.65
CA GLU A 14 7.24 -4.38 0.41
C GLU A 14 6.09 -5.09 -0.30
N ILE A 15 5.02 -4.36 -0.58
CA ILE A 15 3.86 -4.83 -1.33
C ILE A 15 3.88 -4.13 -2.68
N THR A 16 4.15 -4.91 -3.72
CA THR A 16 4.23 -4.43 -5.11
C THR A 16 3.32 -5.28 -6.00
N SER A 17 3.17 -4.85 -7.25
CA SER A 17 2.51 -5.65 -8.29
C SER A 17 1.07 -6.04 -7.96
N LEU A 18 0.33 -5.18 -7.25
CA LEU A 18 -1.09 -5.43 -6.97
C LEU A 18 -1.98 -5.23 -8.21
N ASP A 19 -1.47 -4.54 -9.23
CA ASP A 19 -2.12 -4.31 -10.53
C ASP A 19 -2.34 -5.59 -11.34
N ILE A 20 -1.52 -6.62 -11.14
CA ILE A 20 -1.68 -7.93 -11.80
C ILE A 20 -2.59 -8.90 -11.01
N CYS A 21 -3.08 -8.48 -9.84
CA CYS A 21 -3.87 -9.33 -8.97
C CYS A 21 -5.37 -9.17 -9.25
N TYR A 22 -6.12 -10.25 -9.02
CA TYR A 22 -7.59 -10.18 -9.01
C TYR A 22 -8.08 -9.24 -7.90
N PRO A 23 -9.18 -8.50 -8.11
CA PRO A 23 -9.68 -7.53 -7.15
C PRO A 23 -9.86 -8.06 -5.73
N GLU A 24 -10.37 -9.27 -5.57
CA GLU A 24 -10.60 -9.88 -4.26
C GLU A 24 -9.29 -10.10 -3.49
N LYS A 25 -8.20 -10.41 -4.21
CA LYS A 25 -6.87 -10.57 -3.61
C LYS A 25 -6.30 -9.22 -3.19
N VAL A 26 -6.48 -8.18 -3.99
CA VAL A 26 -6.06 -6.80 -3.64
C VAL A 26 -6.73 -6.35 -2.35
N ALA A 27 -8.05 -6.48 -2.28
CA ALA A 27 -8.82 -6.17 -1.07
C ALA A 27 -8.36 -7.01 0.14
N GLY A 28 -8.11 -8.31 -0.08
CA GLY A 28 -7.59 -9.20 0.95
C GLY A 28 -6.23 -8.77 1.52
N VAL A 29 -5.29 -8.38 0.65
CA VAL A 29 -3.96 -7.89 1.07
C VAL A 29 -4.08 -6.61 1.89
N LEU A 30 -4.86 -5.64 1.43
CA LEU A 30 -5.05 -4.38 2.16
C LEU A 30 -5.76 -4.58 3.50
N ASN A 31 -6.72 -5.51 3.57
CA ASN A 31 -7.34 -5.90 4.83
C ASN A 31 -6.36 -6.59 5.79
N ALA A 32 -5.48 -7.46 5.27
CA ALA A 32 -4.44 -8.09 6.07
C ALA A 32 -3.44 -7.05 6.62
N MET A 33 -3.05 -6.06 5.80
CA MET A 33 -2.22 -4.93 6.24
C MET A 33 -2.89 -4.16 7.38
N ASN A 34 -4.16 -3.76 7.22
CA ASN A 34 -4.91 -3.05 8.26
C ASN A 34 -4.99 -3.88 9.55
N THR A 35 -5.17 -5.20 9.44
CA THR A 35 -5.19 -6.11 10.60
C THR A 35 -3.84 -6.14 11.32
N LEU A 36 -2.75 -6.25 10.58
CA LEU A 36 -1.39 -6.28 11.13
C LEU A 36 -0.95 -4.93 11.70
N LEU A 37 -1.52 -3.82 11.23
CA LEU A 37 -1.27 -2.46 11.71
C LEU A 37 -2.24 -1.99 12.80
N SER A 38 -3.24 -2.81 13.16
CA SER A 38 -4.31 -2.43 14.10
C SER A 38 -3.83 -2.04 15.50
N ASN A 39 -2.62 -2.44 15.89
CA ASN A 39 -2.01 -2.09 17.16
C ASN A 39 -0.80 -1.14 16.96
N ALA A 40 -0.77 -0.05 17.72
CA ALA A 40 0.27 0.98 17.65
C ALA A 40 1.69 0.46 17.95
N ASN A 41 1.81 -0.65 18.68
CA ASN A 41 3.10 -1.26 19.02
C ASN A 41 3.45 -2.48 18.13
N THR A 42 2.89 -2.53 16.92
CA THR A 42 3.21 -3.61 15.96
C THR A 42 4.62 -3.46 15.41
N PRO A 43 5.32 -4.59 15.14
CA PRO A 43 6.66 -4.55 14.57
C PRO A 43 6.66 -4.34 13.05
N PHE A 44 5.49 -4.17 12.41
CA PHE A 44 5.34 -4.21 10.96
C PHE A 44 5.44 -2.82 10.34
N ILE A 45 6.19 -2.73 9.25
CA ILE A 45 6.26 -1.56 8.38
C ILE A 45 5.93 -2.06 6.97
N PHE A 46 4.90 -1.47 6.36
CA PHE A 46 4.52 -1.78 4.99
C PHE A 46 4.92 -0.65 4.06
N ILE A 47 5.56 -1.00 2.96
CA ILE A 47 5.79 -0.12 1.82
C ILE A 47 4.83 -0.57 0.72
N LEU A 48 3.85 0.25 0.39
CA LEU A 48 2.85 -0.04 -0.63
C LEU A 48 3.20 0.70 -1.92
N ALA A 49 3.61 -0.03 -2.96
CA ALA A 49 3.88 0.52 -4.28
C ALA A 49 2.72 0.17 -5.23
N VAL A 50 1.87 1.16 -5.52
CA VAL A 50 0.69 1.01 -6.37
C VAL A 50 0.45 2.24 -7.22
N ASP A 51 -0.14 2.05 -8.39
CA ASP A 51 -0.78 3.13 -9.15
C ASP A 51 -2.23 3.29 -8.67
N PRO A 52 -2.60 4.43 -8.04
CA PRO A 52 -3.96 4.68 -7.60
C PRO A 52 -4.97 4.61 -8.76
N SER A 53 -4.59 4.99 -9.98
CA SER A 53 -5.47 4.94 -11.17
C SER A 53 -5.93 3.52 -11.49
N ILE A 54 -5.14 2.50 -11.11
CA ILE A 54 -5.45 1.08 -11.33
C ILE A 54 -6.09 0.46 -10.10
N ILE A 55 -5.55 0.76 -8.91
CA ILE A 55 -5.96 0.09 -7.68
C ILE A 55 -7.33 0.56 -7.17
N ILE A 56 -7.70 1.81 -7.46
CA ILE A 56 -8.96 2.40 -7.03
C ILE A 56 -10.16 1.71 -7.70
N PRO A 57 -10.26 1.65 -9.05
CA PRO A 57 -11.38 0.96 -9.69
C PRO A 57 -11.46 -0.52 -9.32
N CYS A 58 -10.30 -1.15 -9.14
CA CYS A 58 -10.18 -2.53 -8.70
C CYS A 58 -10.85 -2.74 -7.34
N LEU A 59 -10.54 -1.89 -6.36
CA LEU A 59 -11.11 -1.99 -5.02
C LEU A 59 -12.61 -1.67 -4.99
N GLU A 60 -13.06 -0.65 -5.73
CA GLU A 60 -14.47 -0.24 -5.76
C GLU A 60 -15.39 -1.36 -6.29
N GLN A 61 -14.87 -2.26 -7.14
CA GLN A 61 -15.60 -3.43 -7.64
C GLN A 61 -15.81 -4.54 -6.58
N THR A 62 -14.97 -4.61 -5.55
CA THR A 62 -15.00 -5.72 -4.57
C THR A 62 -16.07 -5.57 -3.49
N GLY A 63 -16.68 -4.38 -3.36
CA GLY A 63 -17.61 -4.07 -2.26
C GLY A 63 -16.97 -4.17 -0.87
N CYS A 64 -15.63 -4.26 -0.77
CA CYS A 64 -14.92 -4.40 0.50
C CYS A 64 -14.89 -3.09 1.32
N MET A 65 -15.37 -1.99 0.75
CA MET A 65 -15.31 -0.64 1.33
C MET A 65 -16.53 -0.26 2.17
N LYS A 66 -17.26 -1.24 2.73
CA LYS A 66 -18.46 -0.98 3.54
C LYS A 66 -18.17 0.05 4.64
N GLY A 67 -18.87 1.18 4.62
CA GLY A 67 -18.71 2.28 5.58
C GLY A 67 -17.78 3.42 5.12
N LEU A 68 -17.21 3.35 3.91
CA LEU A 68 -16.39 4.41 3.32
C LEU A 68 -17.03 5.13 2.13
N ALA A 69 -18.36 5.02 1.98
CA ALA A 69 -19.11 5.56 0.84
C ALA A 69 -18.61 5.06 -0.53
N ASP A 70 -18.08 3.84 -0.59
CA ASP A 70 -17.58 3.16 -1.79
C ASP A 70 -16.54 3.97 -2.59
N ASN A 71 -15.81 4.87 -1.92
CA ASN A 71 -14.76 5.67 -2.53
C ASN A 71 -13.38 5.08 -2.22
N GLY A 72 -12.69 4.58 -3.24
CA GLY A 72 -11.37 3.97 -3.07
C GLY A 72 -10.28 4.93 -2.64
N TYR A 73 -10.40 6.21 -2.99
CA TYR A 73 -9.38 7.20 -2.64
C TYR A 73 -9.42 7.49 -1.15
N LEU A 74 -10.63 7.60 -0.58
CA LEU A 74 -10.81 7.71 0.87
C LEU A 74 -10.31 6.46 1.60
N TYR A 75 -10.46 5.27 0.99
CA TYR A 75 -9.94 4.03 1.56
C TYR A 75 -8.42 4.04 1.65
N LEU A 76 -7.73 4.29 0.54
CA LEU A 76 -6.26 4.34 0.54
C LEU A 76 -5.72 5.46 1.43
N ASN A 77 -6.37 6.63 1.44
CA ASN A 77 -5.93 7.75 2.28
C ASN A 77 -6.05 7.45 3.80
N ARG A 78 -6.94 6.53 4.21
CA ARG A 78 -7.02 6.06 5.60
C ARG A 78 -6.07 4.91 5.90
N THR A 79 -5.77 4.07 4.92
CA THR A 79 -4.86 2.93 5.07
C THR A 79 -3.38 3.36 5.02
N VAL A 80 -3.04 4.35 4.19
CA VAL A 80 -1.65 4.80 4.00
C VAL A 80 -1.29 5.87 5.03
N THR A 81 -0.29 5.58 5.88
CA THR A 81 0.17 6.53 6.90
C THR A 81 0.96 7.70 6.33
N LEU A 82 1.76 7.47 5.30
CA LEU A 82 2.60 8.48 4.67
C LEU A 82 2.55 8.31 3.15
N PRO A 83 1.67 9.04 2.45
CA PRO A 83 1.63 9.00 0.99
C PRO A 83 2.79 9.80 0.41
N PHE A 84 3.46 9.23 -0.59
CA PHE A 84 4.41 9.94 -1.44
C PHE A 84 4.28 9.41 -2.87
N SER A 85 4.60 10.25 -3.85
CA SER A 85 4.64 9.87 -5.25
C SER A 85 6.05 10.07 -5.80
N ILE A 86 6.43 9.20 -6.74
CA ILE A 86 7.63 9.41 -7.53
C ILE A 86 7.27 10.47 -8.57
N PRO A 87 7.96 11.63 -8.60
CA PRO A 87 7.68 12.66 -9.57
C PRO A 87 7.99 12.16 -10.98
N GLU A 88 7.25 12.66 -11.97
CA GLU A 88 7.57 12.36 -13.36
C GLU A 88 9.01 12.76 -13.69
N MET A 89 9.71 11.89 -14.40
CA MET A 89 11.07 12.18 -14.84
C MET A 89 11.06 13.38 -15.78
N GLY A 90 11.73 14.48 -15.39
CA GLY A 90 11.79 15.69 -16.20
C GLY A 90 12.53 15.48 -17.52
N SER A 91 12.19 16.27 -18.55
CA SER A 91 12.68 16.11 -19.92
C SER A 91 14.22 16.09 -20.03
N ARG A 92 14.91 16.90 -19.22
CA ARG A 92 16.39 16.92 -19.18
C ARG A 92 16.99 15.64 -18.60
N SER A 93 16.35 15.07 -17.59
CA SER A 93 16.77 13.80 -16.99
C SER A 93 16.47 12.63 -17.93
N ARG A 94 15.32 12.68 -18.64
CA ARG A 94 14.98 11.73 -19.72
C ARG A 94 16.05 11.69 -20.81
N LEU A 95 16.46 12.86 -21.31
CA LEU A 95 17.50 12.95 -22.34
C LEU A 95 18.83 12.32 -21.88
N ARG A 96 19.22 12.53 -20.62
CA ARG A 96 20.45 11.96 -20.04
C ARG A 96 20.42 10.44 -19.82
N CYS A 97 19.25 9.80 -19.74
CA CYS A 97 19.16 8.33 -19.64
C CYS A 97 19.20 7.63 -21.01
N LEU A 98 19.14 8.38 -22.11
CA LEU A 98 19.20 7.85 -23.48
C LEU A 98 20.61 7.91 -24.08
N GLU A 99 21.56 8.54 -23.38
CA GLU A 99 23.01 8.56 -23.68
C GLU A 99 23.72 7.38 -23.00
#